data_AF-A0A932CVC4-F1
#
_entry.id   AF-A0A932CVC4-F1
#
_cell.length_a   1.000
_cell.length_b   1.000
_cell.length_c   1.000
_cell.angle_alpha   90.00
_cell.angle_beta   90.00
_cell.angle_gamma   90.00
#
_symmetry.space_group_name_H-M   'P 1'
#
loop_
_entity.id
_entity.type
_entity.pdbx_description
1 polymer ?
#
loop_
_entity_poly.entity_id
_entity_poly.type
_entity_poly.pdbx_seq_one_letter_code
_entity_poly.pdbx_strand_id
1 'polypeptide(L)'
;MNDHVLKTSGLVPSWVTGKLSDFAGLFFFPLLCTAIADTAAWPLRARVDPTLRLSKAIAALAFTGLLFASLELSTTAVHLYESVLARLGIPSVSVRDPWDLVALAVLPLSYLHARRHVRRVPDGRVAVALARRAAGIPIAEMLADVRRLWRDPTRIDDLVAALERAAVEPGAISAAEEALARVRAKNS
;
A
#
# COMPACT_ATOMS: atom_id res chain seq x y z
N MET A 1 -1.10 12.93 23.15
CA MET A 1 -2.24 12.64 24.05
C MET A 1 -3.42 12.19 23.21
N ASN A 2 -3.64 10.89 23.00
CA ASN A 2 -4.95 10.40 22.55
C ASN A 2 -5.15 8.90 22.79
N ASP A 3 -4.99 8.45 24.04
CA ASP A 3 -5.37 7.07 24.42
C ASP A 3 -6.06 6.98 25.79
N HIS A 4 -5.93 8.02 26.63
CA HIS A 4 -6.55 8.05 27.95
C HIS A 4 -7.95 8.68 28.02
N VAL A 5 -8.36 9.49 27.03
CA VAL A 5 -9.63 10.24 27.14
C VAL A 5 -10.85 9.42 26.68
N LEU A 6 -10.65 8.45 25.78
CA LEU A 6 -11.73 7.58 25.30
C LEU A 6 -11.92 6.31 26.16
N LYS A 7 -10.90 5.88 26.92
CA LYS A 7 -10.99 4.71 27.83
C LYS A 7 -11.80 4.99 29.10
N THR A 8 -12.07 6.27 29.43
CA THR A 8 -12.81 6.66 30.64
C THR A 8 -14.33 6.72 30.43
N SER A 9 -14.82 6.58 29.19
CA SER A 9 -16.25 6.73 28.90
C SER A 9 -17.12 5.54 29.31
N GLY A 10 -16.53 4.41 29.70
CA GLY A 10 -17.24 3.25 30.28
C GLY A 10 -18.29 2.59 29.37
N LEU A 11 -18.47 3.07 28.14
CA LEU A 11 -19.53 2.66 27.22
C LEU A 11 -19.09 1.53 26.27
N VAL A 12 -17.78 1.30 26.12
CA VAL A 12 -17.22 0.19 25.35
C VAL A 12 -16.03 -0.37 26.12
N PRO A 13 -15.98 -1.69 26.39
CA PRO A 13 -14.92 -2.24 27.22
C PRO A 13 -13.57 -2.13 26.48
N SER A 14 -12.56 -1.65 27.21
CA SER A 14 -11.25 -1.21 26.70
C SER A 14 -10.44 -2.29 25.95
N TRP A 15 -10.78 -3.57 26.16
CA TRP A 15 -10.21 -4.69 25.41
C TRP A 15 -10.70 -4.75 23.95
N VAL A 16 -11.93 -4.31 23.67
CA VAL A 16 -12.48 -4.27 22.32
C VAL A 16 -11.88 -3.11 21.53
N THR A 17 -11.69 -1.95 22.17
CA THR A 17 -11.08 -0.78 21.53
C THR A 17 -9.59 -0.98 21.25
N GLY A 18 -8.87 -1.69 22.13
CA GLY A 18 -7.46 -2.04 21.92
C GLY A 18 -7.28 -2.93 20.69
N LYS A 19 -7.99 -4.07 20.65
CA LYS A 19 -7.87 -5.02 19.54
C LYS A 19 -8.35 -4.42 18.21
N LEU A 20 -9.43 -3.62 18.21
CA LEU A 20 -9.89 -2.94 17.00
C LEU A 20 -8.85 -1.93 16.46
N SER A 21 -8.10 -1.30 17.36
CA SER A 21 -6.96 -0.45 16.97
C SER A 21 -5.85 -1.28 16.32
N ASP A 22 -5.56 -2.48 16.81
CA ASP A 22 -4.55 -3.37 16.19
C ASP A 22 -5.00 -3.84 14.80
N PHE A 23 -6.28 -4.19 14.65
CA PHE A 23 -6.87 -4.49 13.34
C PHE A 23 -6.75 -3.32 12.36
N ALA A 24 -7.08 -2.10 12.81
CA ALA A 24 -6.94 -0.90 11.99
C ALA A 24 -5.47 -0.62 11.65
N GLY A 25 -4.59 -0.70 12.64
CA GLY A 25 -3.15 -0.57 12.49
C GLY A 25 -2.62 -1.54 11.45
N LEU A 26 -2.84 -2.84 11.61
CA LEU A 26 -2.38 -3.86 10.67
C LEU A 26 -3.01 -3.74 9.27
N PHE A 27 -4.22 -3.20 9.17
CA PHE A 27 -4.84 -2.94 7.86
C PHE A 27 -4.18 -1.76 7.13
N PHE A 28 -3.98 -0.63 7.81
CA PHE A 28 -3.50 0.62 7.21
C PHE A 28 -1.97 0.76 7.19
N PHE A 29 -1.26 0.19 8.16
CA PHE A 29 0.19 0.31 8.31
C PHE A 29 0.99 -0.17 7.09
N PRO A 30 0.64 -1.27 6.40
CA PRO A 30 1.32 -1.65 5.16
C PRO A 30 1.21 -0.55 4.08
N LEU A 31 0.05 0.11 3.96
CA LEU A 31 -0.16 1.19 2.99
C LEU A 31 0.67 2.43 3.40
N LEU A 32 0.69 2.74 4.70
CA LEU A 32 1.54 3.81 5.23
C LEU A 32 3.02 3.53 4.95
N CYS A 33 3.50 2.30 5.15
CA CYS A 33 4.87 1.91 4.81
C CYS A 33 5.19 2.15 3.34
N THR A 34 4.28 1.83 2.42
CA THR A 34 4.50 2.13 1.00
C THR A 34 4.58 3.63 0.73
N ALA A 35 3.72 4.43 1.36
CA ALA A 35 3.75 5.89 1.21
C ALA A 35 5.03 6.51 1.79
N ILE A 36 5.47 6.06 2.97
CA ILE A 36 6.74 6.49 3.58
C ILE A 36 7.92 6.10 2.69
N ALA A 37 7.95 4.86 2.17
CA ALA A 37 9.02 4.42 1.29
C ALA A 37 9.07 5.25 0.00
N ASP A 38 7.91 5.55 -0.59
CA ASP A 38 7.82 6.39 -1.80
C ASP A 38 8.23 7.84 -1.53
N THR A 39 7.87 8.39 -0.36
CA THR A 39 8.26 9.74 0.07
C THR A 39 9.76 9.82 0.39
N ALA A 40 10.32 8.81 1.06
CA ALA A 40 11.74 8.74 1.37
C ALA A 40 12.58 8.54 0.10
N ALA A 41 12.05 7.82 -0.89
CA ALA A 41 12.66 7.63 -2.19
C ALA A 41 12.46 8.82 -3.15
N TRP A 42 11.79 9.89 -2.72
CA TRP A 42 11.54 11.09 -3.53
C TRP A 42 12.80 11.69 -4.18
N PRO A 43 13.96 11.81 -3.49
CA PRO A 43 15.21 12.28 -4.13
C PRO A 43 15.66 11.37 -5.28
N LEU A 44 15.25 10.10 -5.26
CA LEU A 44 15.55 9.08 -6.25
C LEU A 44 14.37 8.80 -7.18
N ARG A 45 13.34 9.65 -7.24
CA ARG A 45 12.13 9.46 -8.08
C ARG A 45 12.39 9.24 -9.57
N ALA A 46 13.55 9.68 -10.06
CA ALA A 46 14.00 9.41 -11.43
C ALA A 46 14.32 7.91 -11.64
N ARG A 47 14.74 7.21 -10.59
CA ARG A 47 15.11 5.78 -10.60
C ARG A 47 14.02 4.91 -9.99
N VAL A 48 13.41 5.36 -8.90
CA VAL A 48 12.36 4.63 -8.17
C VAL A 48 10.99 5.07 -8.68
N ASP A 49 10.17 4.10 -9.07
CA ASP A 49 8.78 4.37 -9.44
C ASP A 49 8.02 4.77 -8.17
N PRO A 50 7.44 5.98 -8.04
CA PRO A 50 6.78 6.43 -6.82
C PRO A 50 5.34 5.93 -6.69
N THR A 51 4.91 5.01 -7.56
CA THR A 51 3.53 4.50 -7.57
C THR A 51 3.41 3.20 -6.81
N LEU A 52 2.19 2.91 -6.34
CA LEU A 52 1.88 1.66 -5.66
C LEU A 52 2.01 0.48 -6.65
N ARG A 53 3.02 -0.37 -6.42
CA ARG A 53 3.19 -1.66 -7.09
C ARG A 53 2.72 -2.79 -6.19
N LEU A 54 2.22 -3.86 -6.79
CA LEU A 54 1.82 -5.05 -6.02
C LEU A 54 2.99 -5.64 -5.22
N SER A 55 4.20 -5.63 -5.79
CA SER A 55 5.41 -6.09 -5.08
C SER A 55 5.72 -5.26 -3.84
N LYS A 56 5.57 -3.92 -3.92
CA LYS A 56 5.75 -3.03 -2.76
C LYS A 56 4.71 -3.29 -1.69
N ALA A 57 3.44 -3.47 -2.10
CA ALA A 57 2.37 -3.81 -1.16
C ALA A 57 2.65 -5.14 -0.45
N ILE A 58 3.08 -6.17 -1.18
CA ILE A 58 3.45 -7.47 -0.60
C ILE A 58 4.65 -7.33 0.36
N ALA A 59 5.68 -6.58 -0.03
CA ALA A 59 6.83 -6.33 0.83
C ALA A 59 6.44 -5.60 2.12
N ALA A 60 5.58 -4.57 2.02
CA ALA A 60 5.07 -3.84 3.18
C ALA A 60 4.19 -4.70 4.08
N LEU A 61 3.34 -5.57 3.51
CA LEU A 61 2.52 -6.53 4.25
C LEU A 61 3.39 -7.54 5.00
N ALA A 62 4.40 -8.11 4.32
CA ALA A 62 5.33 -9.04 4.93
C ALA A 62 6.12 -8.38 6.06
N PHE A 63 6.65 -7.18 5.83
CA PHE A 63 7.34 -6.40 6.86
C PHE A 63 6.42 -6.12 8.06
N THR A 64 5.18 -5.70 7.82
CA THR A 64 4.20 -5.40 8.87
C THR A 64 3.88 -6.64 9.71
N GLY A 65 3.58 -7.76 9.05
CA GLY A 65 3.25 -9.01 9.74
C GLY A 65 4.43 -9.56 10.53
N LEU A 66 5.64 -9.51 9.97
CA LEU A 66 6.86 -9.94 10.67
C LEU A 66 7.19 -9.04 11.86
N LEU A 67 7.08 -7.72 11.70
CA LEU A 67 7.31 -6.77 12.79
C LEU A 67 6.31 -7.01 13.93
N PHE A 68 5.02 -7.11 13.62
CA PHE A 68 3.98 -7.36 14.61
C PHE A 68 4.16 -8.70 15.33
N ALA A 69 4.36 -9.78 14.58
CA ALA A 69 4.60 -11.10 15.16
C ALA A 69 5.87 -11.13 16.03
N SER A 70 6.92 -10.38 15.65
CA SER A 70 8.15 -10.29 16.44
C SER A 70 7.91 -9.58 17.77
N LEU A 71 7.11 -8.52 17.79
CA LEU A 71 6.79 -7.78 19.02
C LEU A 71 5.94 -8.64 19.98
N GLU A 72 5.02 -9.45 19.47
CA GLU A 72 4.21 -10.33 20.32
C GLU A 72 5.01 -11.55 20.84
N LEU A 73 5.90 -12.12 20.02
CA LEU A 73 6.57 -13.38 20.34
C LEU A 73 7.94 -13.21 21.05
N SER A 74 8.65 -12.10 20.86
CA SER A 74 10.04 -11.95 21.28
C SER A 74 10.24 -10.80 22.28
N THR A 75 10.75 -11.13 23.47
CA THR A 75 11.16 -10.13 24.48
C THR A 75 12.26 -9.21 23.95
N THR A 76 13.22 -9.76 23.21
CA THR A 76 14.32 -8.99 22.61
C THR A 76 13.81 -7.94 21.62
N ALA A 77 12.80 -8.31 20.81
CA ALA A 77 12.23 -7.39 19.84
C ALA A 77 11.50 -6.22 20.54
N VAL A 78 10.76 -6.51 21.61
CA VAL A 78 10.11 -5.49 22.43
C VAL A 78 11.13 -4.54 23.06
N HIS A 79 12.18 -5.06 23.71
CA HIS A 79 13.21 -4.22 24.31
C HIS A 79 13.93 -3.34 23.28
N LEU A 80 14.19 -3.87 22.09
CA LEU A 80 14.78 -3.09 20.99
C LEU A 80 13.83 -1.98 20.55
N TYR A 81 12.54 -2.29 20.37
CA TYR A 81 11.52 -1.32 19.99
C TYR A 81 11.35 -0.22 21.04
N GLU A 82 11.22 -0.58 22.32
CA GLU A 82 11.16 0.36 23.45
C GLU A 82 12.42 1.23 23.53
N SER A 83 13.61 0.67 23.26
CA SER A 83 14.87 1.43 23.22
C SER A 83 14.88 2.46 22.09
N VAL A 84 14.32 2.12 20.93
CA VAL A 84 14.18 3.05 19.80
C VAL A 84 13.20 4.18 20.15
N LEU A 85 12.04 3.84 20.73
CA LEU A 85 11.06 4.83 21.16
C LEU A 85 11.58 5.75 22.27
N ALA A 86 12.32 5.21 23.24
CA ALA A 86 12.95 5.98 24.30
C ALA A 86 13.95 7.02 23.74
N ARG A 87 14.72 6.65 22.69
CA ARG A 87 15.60 7.61 21.99
C ARG A 87 14.85 8.73 21.28
N LEU A 88 13.59 8.48 20.90
CA LEU A 88 12.69 9.48 20.34
C LEU A 88 11.91 10.25 21.43
N GLY A 89 12.18 9.99 22.71
CA GLY A 89 11.50 10.64 23.84
C GLY A 89 10.08 10.12 24.11
N ILE A 90 9.72 8.95 23.56
CA ILE A 90 8.39 8.36 23.70
C ILE A 90 8.46 7.24 24.76
N PRO A 91 7.87 7.44 25.95
CA PRO A 91 7.78 6.38 26.95
C PRO A 91 6.77 5.33 26.48
N SER A 92 7.23 4.09 26.30
CA SER A 92 6.39 2.96 25.90
C SER A 92 6.65 1.75 26.79
N VAL A 93 5.59 1.13 27.28
CA VAL A 93 5.62 -0.18 27.93
C VAL A 93 4.71 -1.10 27.14
N SER A 94 5.29 -2.13 26.51
CA SER A 94 4.53 -3.05 25.66
C SER A 94 4.21 -4.33 26.44
N VAL A 95 2.91 -4.60 26.65
CA VAL A 95 2.45 -5.86 27.22
C VAL A 95 2.20 -6.83 26.07
N ARG A 96 2.75 -8.04 26.17
CA ARG A 96 2.60 -9.08 25.13
C ARG A 96 1.35 -9.91 25.38
N ASP A 97 0.54 -10.11 24.34
CA ASP A 97 -0.60 -11.03 24.34
C ASP A 97 -0.59 -11.85 23.05
N PRO A 98 -0.15 -13.13 23.07
CA PRO A 98 -0.11 -13.97 21.88
C PRO A 98 -1.46 -14.11 21.14
N TRP A 99 -2.59 -13.83 21.80
CA TRP A 99 -3.90 -13.78 21.13
C TRP A 99 -4.04 -12.62 20.15
N ASP A 100 -3.21 -11.59 20.24
CA ASP A 100 -3.21 -10.46 19.30
C ASP A 100 -2.70 -10.89 17.92
N LEU A 101 -2.04 -12.05 17.78
CA LEU A 101 -1.73 -12.65 16.48
C LEU A 101 -2.98 -12.93 15.63
N VAL A 102 -4.16 -13.05 16.23
CA VAL A 102 -5.43 -13.13 15.48
C VAL A 102 -5.64 -11.89 14.61
N ALA A 103 -5.11 -10.73 15.01
CA ALA A 103 -5.18 -9.50 14.23
C ALA A 103 -4.46 -9.62 12.87
N LEU A 104 -3.48 -10.53 12.72
CA LEU A 104 -2.84 -10.82 11.42
C LEU A 104 -3.83 -11.34 10.36
N ALA A 105 -4.99 -11.86 10.77
CA ALA A 105 -6.05 -12.26 9.86
C ALA A 105 -6.61 -11.10 9.01
N VAL A 106 -6.28 -9.84 9.37
CA VAL A 106 -6.63 -8.65 8.57
C VAL A 106 -5.70 -8.42 7.38
N LEU A 107 -4.49 -8.98 7.39
CA LEU A 107 -3.51 -8.77 6.31
C LEU A 107 -4.01 -9.24 4.94
N PRO A 108 -4.71 -10.39 4.80
CA PRO A 108 -5.39 -10.73 3.55
C PRO A 108 -6.37 -9.66 3.07
N LEU A 109 -7.11 -9.00 3.97
CA LEU A 109 -8.03 -7.91 3.60
C LEU A 109 -7.26 -6.69 3.10
N SER A 110 -6.16 -6.33 3.76
CA SER A 110 -5.26 -5.25 3.32
C SER A 110 -4.64 -5.57 1.96
N TYR A 111 -4.21 -6.82 1.74
CA TYR A 111 -3.76 -7.30 0.44
C TYR A 111 -4.83 -7.18 -0.64
N LEU A 112 -6.07 -7.62 -0.36
CA LEU A 112 -7.17 -7.50 -1.31
C LEU A 112 -7.49 -6.04 -1.64
N HIS A 113 -7.41 -5.15 -0.65
CA HIS A 113 -7.56 -3.72 -0.84
C HIS A 113 -6.47 -3.14 -1.75
N ALA A 114 -5.19 -3.40 -1.46
CA ALA A 114 -4.07 -2.97 -2.29
C ALA A 114 -4.16 -3.55 -3.72
N ARG A 115 -4.50 -4.83 -3.85
CA ARG A 115 -4.70 -5.51 -5.13
C ARG A 115 -5.80 -4.85 -5.96
N ARG A 116 -6.93 -4.47 -5.34
CA ARG A 116 -8.02 -3.73 -6.01
C ARG A 116 -7.55 -2.36 -6.48
N HIS A 117 -6.77 -1.64 -5.68
CA HIS A 117 -6.19 -0.35 -6.08
C HIS A 117 -5.23 -0.48 -7.27
N VAL A 118 -4.29 -1.44 -7.23
CA VAL A 118 -3.37 -1.69 -8.36
C VAL A 118 -4.14 -2.09 -9.62
N ARG A 119 -5.17 -2.95 -9.49
CA ARG A 119 -5.99 -3.39 -10.63
C ARG A 119 -6.74 -2.26 -11.34
N ARG A 120 -7.04 -1.15 -10.65
CA ARG A 120 -7.68 0.05 -11.20
C ARG A 120 -6.70 1.04 -11.83
N VAL A 121 -5.41 0.70 -11.89
CA VAL A 121 -4.32 1.62 -12.28
C VAL A 121 -4.24 2.79 -11.30
N PRO A 122 -3.29 2.78 -10.35
CA PRO A 122 -3.14 3.83 -9.34
C PRO A 122 -3.06 5.22 -9.97
N ASP A 123 -3.58 6.23 -9.28
CA ASP A 123 -3.45 7.61 -9.72
C ASP A 123 -1.97 7.99 -9.85
N GLY A 124 -1.63 8.74 -10.90
CA GLY A 124 -0.25 9.07 -11.26
C GLY A 124 0.51 7.96 -12.01
N ARG A 125 0.05 6.70 -12.01
CA ARG A 125 0.70 5.60 -12.77
C ARG A 125 0.77 5.88 -14.26
N VAL A 126 -0.29 6.46 -14.83
CA VAL A 126 -0.33 6.86 -16.24
C VAL A 126 0.69 7.96 -16.53
N ALA A 127 0.74 9.01 -15.70
CA ALA A 127 1.70 10.08 -15.86
C ALA A 127 3.16 9.59 -15.76
N VAL A 128 3.44 8.71 -14.79
CA VAL A 128 4.76 8.07 -14.65
C VAL A 128 5.09 7.18 -15.85
N ALA A 129 4.11 6.43 -16.37
CA ALA A 129 4.32 5.58 -17.54
C ALA A 129 4.64 6.40 -18.80
N LEU A 130 3.92 7.50 -19.04
CA LEU A 130 4.19 8.41 -20.16
C LEU A 130 5.56 9.09 -20.00
N ALA A 131 5.91 9.56 -18.80
CA ALA A 131 7.22 10.16 -18.53
C ALA A 131 8.37 9.17 -18.75
N ARG A 132 8.21 7.92 -18.29
CA ARG A 132 9.20 6.85 -18.48
C ARG A 132 9.26 6.35 -19.92
N ARG A 133 8.15 6.44 -20.66
CA ARG A 133 8.12 6.15 -22.09
C ARG A 133 8.98 7.11 -22.90
N ALA A 134 8.99 8.40 -22.53
CA ALA A 134 9.91 9.37 -23.10
C ALA A 134 11.39 9.02 -22.81
N ALA A 135 11.67 8.32 -21.71
CA ALA A 135 12.98 7.77 -21.37
C ALA A 135 13.27 6.38 -21.99
N GLY A 136 12.42 5.91 -22.92
CA GLY A 136 12.61 4.65 -23.65
C GLY A 136 12.05 3.40 -22.98
N ILE A 137 11.38 3.52 -21.83
CA ILE A 137 10.78 2.38 -21.12
C ILE A 137 9.37 2.10 -21.68
N PRO A 138 9.06 0.87 -22.15
CA PRO A 138 7.73 0.56 -22.68
C PRO A 138 6.61 0.70 -21.64
N ILE A 139 5.46 1.23 -22.05
CA ILE A 139 4.30 1.40 -21.14
C ILE A 139 3.78 0.04 -20.67
N ALA A 140 3.88 -0.99 -21.52
CA ALA A 140 3.54 -2.37 -21.19
C ALA A 140 4.28 -2.88 -19.95
N GLU A 141 5.56 -2.51 -19.78
CA GLU A 141 6.37 -2.91 -18.62
C GLU A 141 5.87 -2.20 -17.35
N MET A 142 5.50 -0.93 -17.47
CA MET A 142 4.97 -0.15 -16.35
C MET A 142 3.58 -0.61 -15.90
N LEU A 143 2.82 -1.29 -16.76
CA LEU A 143 1.50 -1.85 -16.42
C LEU A 143 1.49 -3.38 -16.32
N ALA A 144 2.66 -4.03 -16.28
CA ALA A 144 2.76 -5.50 -16.28
C ALA A 144 2.11 -6.15 -15.05
N ASP A 145 2.20 -5.53 -13.87
CA ASP A 145 1.52 -5.98 -12.65
C ASP A 145 0.01 -5.83 -12.77
N VAL A 146 -0.48 -4.71 -13.30
CA VAL A 146 -1.91 -4.50 -13.59
C VAL A 146 -2.41 -5.57 -14.57
N ARG A 147 -1.67 -5.80 -15.67
CA ARG A 147 -1.97 -6.84 -16.67
C ARG A 147 -2.16 -8.21 -16.02
N ARG A 148 -1.24 -8.62 -15.14
CA ARG A 148 -1.29 -9.92 -14.43
C ARG A 148 -2.51 -10.05 -13.50
N LEU A 149 -3.06 -8.94 -13.03
CA LEU A 149 -4.20 -8.93 -12.11
C LEU A 149 -5.57 -9.05 -12.81
N TRP A 150 -5.60 -8.88 -14.13
CA TRP A 150 -6.81 -8.98 -14.94
C TRP A 150 -6.97 -10.39 -15.52
N ARG A 151 -8.21 -10.91 -15.47
CA ARG A 151 -8.55 -12.21 -16.08
C ARG A 151 -8.53 -12.13 -17.61
N ASP A 152 -8.97 -11.01 -18.15
CA ASP A 152 -8.94 -10.68 -19.57
C ASP A 152 -7.86 -9.61 -19.81
N PRO A 153 -6.66 -10.01 -20.28
CA PRO A 153 -5.53 -9.11 -20.43
C PRO A 153 -5.69 -8.12 -21.59
N THR A 154 -6.60 -8.40 -22.55
CA THR A 154 -6.80 -7.58 -23.75
C THR A 154 -7.16 -6.13 -23.41
N ARG A 155 -7.94 -5.91 -22.35
CA ARG A 155 -8.31 -4.58 -21.87
C ARG A 155 -7.11 -3.74 -21.43
N ILE A 156 -6.11 -4.39 -20.84
CA ILE A 156 -4.88 -3.71 -20.45
C ILE A 156 -4.00 -3.50 -21.68
N ASP A 157 -4.00 -4.42 -22.65
CA ASP A 157 -3.35 -4.21 -23.95
C ASP A 157 -3.94 -3.01 -24.71
N ASP A 158 -5.27 -2.87 -24.73
CA ASP A 158 -5.96 -1.74 -25.35
C ASP A 158 -5.58 -0.41 -24.69
N LEU A 159 -5.51 -0.41 -23.36
CA LEU A 159 -5.04 0.76 -22.60
C LEU A 159 -3.57 1.09 -22.93
N VAL A 160 -2.70 0.08 -22.95
CA VAL A 160 -1.28 0.25 -23.32
C VAL A 160 -1.17 0.82 -24.72
N ALA A 161 -1.89 0.26 -25.70
CA ALA A 161 -1.88 0.72 -27.09
C ALA A 161 -2.44 2.14 -27.25
N ALA A 162 -3.47 2.50 -26.48
CA ALA A 162 -4.00 3.87 -26.47
C ALA A 162 -2.99 4.86 -25.87
N LEU A 163 -2.30 4.48 -24.77
CA LEU A 163 -1.28 5.31 -24.15
C LEU A 163 -0.02 5.47 -25.01
N GLU A 164 0.42 4.40 -25.68
CA GLU A 164 1.55 4.47 -26.63
C GLU A 164 1.23 5.39 -27.81
N ARG A 165 0.00 5.36 -28.32
CA ARG A 165 -0.46 6.33 -29.33
C ARG A 165 -0.50 7.75 -28.79
N ALA A 166 -1.09 7.96 -27.61
CA ALA A 166 -1.17 9.28 -26.98
C ALA A 166 0.22 9.88 -26.65
N ALA A 167 1.23 9.04 -26.45
CA ALA A 167 2.61 9.49 -26.26
C ALA A 167 3.25 10.08 -27.53
N VAL A 168 2.74 9.73 -28.72
CA VAL A 168 3.24 10.22 -30.02
C VAL A 168 2.31 11.28 -30.60
N GLU A 169 1.00 11.09 -30.45
CA GLU A 169 -0.06 11.92 -31.02
C GLU A 169 -0.87 12.57 -29.89
N PRO A 170 -0.67 13.88 -29.60
CA PRO A 170 -1.42 14.57 -28.56
C PRO A 170 -2.95 14.51 -28.75
N GLY A 171 -3.42 14.38 -30.00
CA GLY A 171 -4.85 14.20 -30.32
C GLY A 171 -5.45 12.87 -29.86
N ALA A 172 -4.62 11.87 -29.50
CA ALA A 172 -5.07 10.56 -29.05
C ALA A 172 -5.28 10.45 -27.52
N ILE A 173 -5.09 11.53 -26.76
CA ILE A 173 -5.25 11.54 -25.29
C ILE A 173 -6.67 11.12 -24.89
N SER A 174 -7.71 11.59 -25.60
CA SER A 174 -9.11 11.25 -25.30
C SER A 174 -9.37 9.74 -25.37
N ALA A 175 -8.79 9.06 -26.36
CA ALA A 175 -8.90 7.60 -26.49
C ALA A 175 -8.20 6.86 -25.32
N ALA A 176 -7.08 7.40 -24.83
CA ALA A 176 -6.38 6.85 -23.67
C ALA A 176 -7.17 7.06 -22.36
N GLU A 177 -7.78 8.23 -22.18
CA GLU A 177 -8.66 8.53 -21.04
C GLU A 177 -9.89 7.62 -21.03
N GLU A 178 -10.51 7.41 -22.19
CA GLU A 178 -11.66 6.52 -22.33
C GLU A 178 -11.28 5.05 -22.02
N ALA A 179 -10.12 4.59 -22.52
CA ALA A 179 -9.60 3.27 -22.20
C ALA A 179 -9.33 3.11 -20.69
N LEU A 180 -8.75 4.13 -20.05
CA LEU A 180 -8.51 4.14 -18.60
C LEU A 180 -9.83 4.11 -17.82
N ALA A 181 -10.83 4.88 -18.24
CA ALA A 181 -12.15 4.89 -17.64
C ALA A 181 -12.82 3.51 -17.72
N ARG A 182 -12.72 2.80 -18.85
CA ARG A 182 -13.22 1.43 -19.01
C ARG A 182 -12.55 0.43 -18.06
N VAL A 183 -11.25 0.57 -17.83
CA VAL A 183 -10.49 -0.26 -16.86
C VAL A 183 -10.94 0.04 -15.43
N ARG A 184 -11.22 1.30 -15.09
CA ARG A 184 -11.66 1.72 -13.75
C ARG A 184 -13.11 1.34 -13.44
N ALA A 185 -14.01 1.48 -14.41
CA ALA A 185 -15.46 1.28 -14.24
C ALA A 185 -15.87 -0.18 -13.99
N LYS A 186 -15.19 -1.17 -14.57
CA LYS A 186 -15.58 -2.60 -14.41
C LYS A 186 -15.12 -3.22 -13.06
N ASN A 187 -14.67 -2.39 -12.12
CA ASN A 187 -14.24 -2.81 -10.80
C ASN A 187 -15.11 -2.23 -9.67
N SER A 188 -16.10 -1.40 -9.97
CA SER A 188 -17.20 -1.02 -9.06
C SER A 188 -18.34 -2.00 -9.18
#